data_AF-A0A7C6BFY2-F1
#
_entry.id   AF-A0A7C6BFY2-F1
#
_cell.length_a   1.000
_cell.length_b   1.000
_cell.length_c   1.000
_cell.angle_alpha   90.00
_cell.angle_beta   90.00
_cell.angle_gamma   90.00
#
_symmetry.space_group_name_H-M   'P 1'
#
loop_
_entity.id
_entity.type
_entity.pdbx_description
1 polymer ?
#
loop_
_entity_poly.entity_id
_entity_poly.type
_entity_poly.pdbx_seq_one_letter_code
_entity_poly.pdbx_strand_id
1 'polypeptide(L)'
;MAITVTMIEEKEFKKAVRGYDPLEVDEFLDAICDEMESMNQTIAQLRDQLKQQQASPAPYMPAVAAPAPLAPIAAADEKPALPSDLKTAQELLEKTQKSCDEVLEKARKRAEEIIQEAEDMVPDPEVEDLEAKKDALKKEIEDLEADAQKFKTRLQTMLKDQIDILDSELS
;
A
#
# COMPACT_ATOMS: atom_id res chain seq x y z
N MET A 1 -14.09 0.91 18.81
CA MET A 1 -13.11 1.59 19.68
C MET A 1 -11.95 1.92 18.77
N ALA A 2 -11.71 3.21 18.47
CA ALA A 2 -10.64 3.60 17.57
C ALA A 2 -9.36 3.79 18.39
N ILE A 3 -8.28 3.12 17.98
CA ILE A 3 -6.94 3.38 18.49
C ILE A 3 -6.48 4.67 17.81
N THR A 4 -5.97 5.64 18.57
CA THR A 4 -5.38 6.88 18.04
C THR A 4 -3.86 6.78 18.07
N VAL A 5 -3.18 7.59 17.25
CA VAL A 5 -1.71 7.68 17.24
C VAL A 5 -1.17 7.94 18.65
N THR A 6 -1.77 8.91 19.36
CA THR A 6 -1.45 9.21 20.76
C THR A 6 -1.62 8.02 21.71
N MET A 7 -2.56 7.10 21.45
CA MET A 7 -2.74 5.91 22.27
C MET A 7 -1.66 4.85 22.03
N ILE A 8 -1.03 4.86 20.85
CA ILE A 8 0.06 3.96 20.50
C ILE A 8 1.35 4.48 21.15
N GLU A 9 1.60 5.79 21.09
CA GLU A 9 2.75 6.44 21.74
C GLU A 9 2.73 6.26 23.27
N GLU A 10 1.56 6.36 23.89
CA GLU A 10 1.40 6.18 25.34
C GLU A 10 1.34 4.69 25.76
N LYS A 11 1.47 3.75 24.82
CA LYS A 11 1.27 2.33 25.08
C LYS A 11 2.51 1.66 25.66
N GLU A 12 2.45 1.34 26.94
CA GLU A 12 3.46 0.48 27.57
C GLU A 12 3.06 -1.01 27.55
N PHE A 13 3.97 -1.87 27.08
CA PHE A 13 3.82 -3.32 27.09
C PHE A 13 4.54 -3.96 28.29
N LYS A 14 3.95 -5.03 28.84
CA LYS A 14 4.57 -5.81 29.92
C LYS A 14 5.68 -6.70 29.34
N LYS A 15 6.86 -6.69 29.97
CA LYS A 15 7.96 -7.60 29.60
C LYS A 15 7.66 -9.02 30.06
N ALA A 16 7.84 -10.00 29.18
CA ALA A 16 7.69 -11.42 29.45
C ALA A 16 9.00 -12.17 29.17
N VAL A 17 9.24 -13.29 29.85
CA VAL A 17 10.48 -14.12 29.72
C VAL A 17 10.67 -14.65 28.29
N ARG A 18 9.59 -14.73 27.51
CA ARG A 18 9.59 -15.05 26.10
C ARG A 18 8.63 -14.08 25.41
N GLY A 19 9.16 -13.17 24.61
CA GLY A 19 8.41 -12.11 23.94
C GLY A 19 9.17 -11.56 22.75
N TYR A 20 8.54 -10.64 22.03
CA TYR A 20 9.15 -9.90 20.93
C TYR A 20 10.23 -8.96 21.44
N ASP A 21 11.19 -8.62 20.57
CA ASP A 21 12.23 -7.64 20.90
C ASP A 21 11.57 -6.25 21.03
N PRO A 22 11.73 -5.54 22.17
CA PRO A 22 11.18 -4.21 22.33
C PRO A 22 11.58 -3.24 21.22
N LEU A 23 12.81 -3.33 20.68
CA LEU A 23 13.26 -2.42 19.61
C LEU A 23 12.51 -2.64 18.29
N GLU A 24 12.31 -3.90 17.90
CA GLU A 24 11.56 -4.26 16.69
C GLU A 24 10.08 -3.88 16.81
N VAL A 25 9.52 -4.02 18.02
CA VAL A 25 8.14 -3.60 18.31
C VAL A 25 8.02 -2.08 18.21
N ASP A 26 8.96 -1.32 18.78
CA ASP A 26 8.93 0.14 18.74
C ASP A 26 9.03 0.66 17.28
N GLU A 27 9.96 0.14 16.48
CA GLU A 27 10.11 0.51 15.05
C GLU A 27 8.84 0.21 14.24
N PHE A 28 8.19 -0.92 14.51
CA PHE A 28 6.92 -1.27 13.86
C PHE A 28 5.76 -0.37 14.30
N LEU A 29 5.72 0.04 15.57
CA LEU A 29 4.69 0.95 16.08
C LEU A 29 4.87 2.37 15.52
N ASP A 30 6.10 2.83 15.34
CA ASP A 30 6.41 4.11 14.67
C ASP A 30 5.89 4.10 13.23
N ALA A 31 6.13 3.02 12.47
CA ALA A 31 5.60 2.87 11.11
C ALA A 31 4.06 2.89 11.07
N ILE A 32 3.39 2.26 12.04
CA ILE A 32 1.92 2.31 12.17
C ILE A 32 1.45 3.74 12.46
N CYS A 33 2.14 4.47 13.34
CA CYS A 33 1.83 5.86 13.66
C CYS A 33 1.89 6.73 12.39
N ASP A 34 2.98 6.64 11.62
CA ASP A 34 3.15 7.38 10.36
C ASP A 34 2.05 7.08 9.34
N GLU A 35 1.72 5.81 9.15
CA GLU A 35 0.66 5.40 8.21
C GLU A 35 -0.72 5.87 8.65
N MET A 36 -1.02 5.79 9.95
CA MET A 36 -2.27 6.30 10.52
C MET A 36 -2.40 7.81 10.38
N GLU A 37 -1.32 8.57 10.56
CA GLU A 37 -1.32 10.01 10.32
C GLU A 37 -1.57 10.34 8.85
N SER A 38 -0.88 9.65 7.94
CA SER A 38 -1.07 9.78 6.49
C SER A 38 -2.51 9.50 6.07
N MET A 39 -3.11 8.43 6.59
CA MET A 39 -4.51 8.10 6.34
C MET A 39 -5.45 9.18 6.87
N ASN A 40 -5.22 9.69 8.08
CA ASN A 40 -6.04 10.76 8.65
C ASN A 40 -5.91 12.07 7.87
N GLN A 41 -4.71 12.43 7.42
CA GLN A 41 -4.48 13.58 6.55
C GLN A 41 -5.20 13.41 5.21
N THR A 42 -5.14 12.23 4.60
CA THR A 42 -5.86 11.91 3.36
C THR A 42 -7.37 12.02 3.54
N ILE A 43 -7.92 11.49 4.63
CA ILE A 43 -9.34 11.61 4.96
C ILE A 43 -9.73 13.09 5.15
N ALA A 44 -8.89 13.89 5.82
CA ALA A 44 -9.12 15.32 5.98
C ALA A 44 -9.12 16.05 4.62
N GLN A 45 -8.13 15.78 3.76
CA GLN A 45 -8.04 16.34 2.42
C GLN A 45 -9.25 15.98 1.55
N LEU A 46 -9.68 14.71 1.57
CA LEU A 46 -10.85 14.26 0.80
C LEU A 46 -12.14 14.90 1.32
N ARG A 47 -12.28 15.07 2.64
CA ARG A 47 -13.42 15.78 3.23
C ARG A 47 -13.42 17.26 2.84
N ASP A 48 -12.26 17.90 2.81
CA ASP A 48 -12.13 19.30 2.40
C ASP A 48 -12.38 19.47 0.89
N GLN A 49 -11.95 18.53 0.05
CA GLN A 49 -12.27 18.51 -1.38
C GLN A 49 -13.77 18.34 -1.62
N LEU A 50 -14.43 17.42 -0.91
CA LEU A 50 -15.88 17.26 -0.98
C LEU A 50 -16.58 18.53 -0.50
N LYS A 51 -16.10 19.16 0.57
CA LYS A 51 -16.65 20.41 1.08
C LYS A 51 -16.45 21.56 0.09
N GLN A 52 -15.31 21.65 -0.61
CA GLN A 52 -15.06 22.64 -1.66
C GLN A 52 -15.89 22.40 -2.93
N GLN A 53 -16.12 21.14 -3.32
CA GLN A 53 -17.00 20.82 -4.43
C GLN A 53 -18.47 21.10 -4.08
N GLN A 54 -18.89 20.86 -2.84
CA GLN A 54 -20.22 21.21 -2.34
C GLN A 54 -20.38 22.72 -2.11
N ALA A 55 -19.31 23.42 -1.75
CA ALA A 55 -19.30 24.88 -1.52
C ALA A 55 -18.98 25.68 -2.77
N SER A 56 -18.61 25.04 -3.89
CA SER A 56 -18.56 25.69 -5.20
C SER A 56 -19.99 26.05 -5.58
N PRO A 57 -20.39 27.32 -5.48
CA PRO A 57 -21.73 27.71 -5.87
C PRO A 57 -21.78 27.52 -7.39
N ALA A 58 -22.69 26.68 -7.87
CA ALA A 58 -23.13 26.78 -9.24
C ALA A 58 -23.44 28.26 -9.53
N PRO A 59 -22.84 28.89 -10.56
CA PRO A 59 -23.21 30.25 -10.90
C PRO A 59 -24.69 30.26 -11.34
N TYR A 60 -25.44 31.26 -10.86
CA TYR A 60 -26.88 31.60 -11.05
C TYR A 60 -27.84 30.99 -10.00
N MET A 61 -28.64 31.72 -9.19
CA MET A 61 -29.12 33.12 -9.15
C MET A 61 -29.48 33.55 -7.69
N PRO A 62 -29.65 34.84 -7.36
CA PRO A 62 -29.77 35.31 -5.98
C PRO A 62 -31.19 35.12 -5.42
N ALA A 63 -31.34 34.32 -4.36
CA ALA A 63 -32.56 34.28 -3.56
C ALA A 63 -32.47 35.30 -2.42
N VAL A 64 -33.36 36.28 -2.48
CA VAL A 64 -33.53 37.35 -1.50
C VAL A 64 -33.93 36.84 -0.11
N ALA A 65 -33.27 37.42 0.90
CA ALA A 65 -33.64 37.64 2.29
C ALA A 65 -34.70 36.74 2.95
N ALA A 66 -34.26 35.99 3.97
CA ALA A 66 -35.12 35.49 5.05
C ALA A 66 -35.73 36.66 5.86
N PRO A 67 -36.98 36.50 6.32
CA PRO A 67 -37.17 36.14 7.72
C PRO A 67 -38.22 35.04 7.95
N ALA A 68 -37.94 34.17 8.91
CA ALA A 68 -38.87 33.23 9.56
C ALA A 68 -40.05 33.98 10.25
N PRO A 69 -41.14 33.33 10.73
CA PRO A 69 -41.30 31.90 11.06
C PRO A 69 -42.66 31.27 10.69
N LEU A 70 -42.76 29.94 10.74
CA LEU A 70 -43.83 29.17 11.42
C LEU A 70 -43.65 27.66 11.15
N ALA A 71 -43.88 26.89 12.20
CA ALA A 71 -43.67 25.45 12.32
C ALA A 71 -44.75 24.60 11.58
N PRO A 72 -44.85 23.27 11.79
CA PRO A 72 -44.00 22.25 11.17
C PRO A 72 -44.83 21.14 10.45
N ILE A 73 -44.12 20.30 9.68
CA ILE A 73 -44.47 18.97 9.14
C ILE A 73 -45.75 18.80 8.29
N ALA A 74 -45.57 18.66 6.96
CA ALA A 74 -46.31 17.70 6.14
C ALA A 74 -45.60 17.46 4.80
N ALA A 75 -45.24 16.19 4.57
CA ALA A 75 -45.02 15.50 3.30
C ALA A 75 -44.86 16.34 2.00
N ALA A 76 -43.65 16.31 1.46
CA ALA A 76 -43.35 16.26 0.02
C ALA A 76 -41.92 15.68 -0.06
N ASP A 77 -41.67 14.42 -0.41
CA ASP A 77 -41.89 13.84 -1.74
C ASP A 77 -41.59 14.83 -2.86
N GLU A 78 -40.43 15.49 -2.78
CA GLU A 78 -39.87 16.20 -3.93
C GLU A 78 -39.08 15.19 -4.78
N LYS A 79 -39.85 14.35 -5.49
CA LYS A 79 -39.40 13.77 -6.74
C LYS A 79 -38.81 14.90 -7.58
N PRO A 80 -37.58 14.79 -8.10
CA PRO A 80 -37.07 15.76 -9.04
C PRO A 80 -38.07 15.82 -10.20
N ALA A 81 -38.73 16.96 -10.33
CA ALA A 81 -39.71 17.19 -11.38
C ALA A 81 -38.98 17.00 -12.71
N LEU A 82 -39.27 15.88 -13.36
CA LEU A 82 -38.84 15.59 -14.72
C LEU A 82 -39.29 16.76 -15.60
N PRO A 83 -38.39 17.39 -16.37
CA PRO A 83 -38.80 18.40 -17.32
C PRO A 83 -39.75 17.74 -18.32
N SER A 84 -40.96 18.29 -18.43
CA SER A 84 -42.07 17.78 -19.24
C SER A 84 -41.83 17.82 -20.76
N ASP A 85 -40.64 18.24 -21.20
CA ASP A 85 -40.23 18.25 -22.59
C ASP A 85 -39.35 17.03 -22.90
N LEU A 86 -39.93 16.08 -23.62
CA LEU A 86 -39.30 14.81 -24.03
C LEU A 86 -37.96 15.02 -24.76
N LYS A 87 -37.83 16.13 -25.51
CA LYS A 87 -36.60 16.52 -26.20
C LYS A 87 -35.51 17.00 -25.24
N THR A 88 -35.85 17.83 -24.27
CA THR A 88 -34.91 18.36 -23.28
C THR A 88 -34.41 17.26 -22.35
N ALA A 89 -35.26 16.28 -22.03
CA ALA A 89 -34.87 15.08 -21.32
C ALA A 89 -33.91 14.19 -22.14
N GLN A 90 -34.15 14.03 -23.45
CA GLN A 90 -33.24 13.28 -24.34
C GLN A 90 -31.89 13.97 -24.50
N GLU A 91 -31.86 15.28 -24.73
CA GLU A 91 -30.62 16.07 -24.86
C GLU A 91 -29.82 16.07 -23.56
N LEU A 92 -30.49 16.14 -22.40
CA LEU A 92 -29.86 16.00 -21.09
C LEU A 92 -29.26 14.60 -20.92
N LEU A 93 -29.99 13.55 -21.29
CA LEU A 93 -29.52 12.17 -21.18
C LEU A 93 -28.29 11.96 -22.08
N GLU A 94 -28.35 12.39 -23.33
CA GLU A 94 -27.22 12.30 -24.26
C GLU A 94 -26.00 13.11 -23.78
N LYS A 95 -26.22 14.31 -23.24
CA LYS A 95 -25.14 15.13 -22.66
C LYS A 95 -24.54 14.50 -21.41
N THR A 96 -25.38 13.94 -20.53
CA THR A 96 -24.91 13.21 -19.36
C THR A 96 -24.14 11.96 -19.75
N GLN A 97 -24.60 11.22 -20.77
CA GLN A 97 -23.93 10.03 -21.29
C GLN A 97 -22.57 10.38 -21.88
N LYS A 98 -22.48 11.39 -22.75
CA LYS A 98 -21.20 11.88 -23.28
C LYS A 98 -20.25 12.34 -22.17
N SER A 99 -20.76 13.05 -21.15
CA SER A 99 -19.93 13.47 -20.03
C SER A 99 -19.44 12.30 -19.17
N CYS A 100 -20.26 11.26 -18.99
CA CYS A 100 -19.85 10.02 -18.32
C CYS A 100 -18.78 9.29 -19.12
N ASP A 101 -18.94 9.20 -20.44
CA ASP A 101 -17.97 8.56 -21.33
C ASP A 101 -16.63 9.31 -21.32
N GLU A 102 -16.64 10.65 -21.36
CA GLU A 102 -15.43 11.46 -21.21
C GLU A 102 -14.74 11.28 -19.85
N VAL A 103 -15.52 11.16 -18.77
CA VAL A 103 -14.96 10.91 -17.42
C VAL A 103 -14.35 9.52 -17.35
N LEU A 104 -15.01 8.50 -17.94
CA LEU A 104 -14.47 7.15 -18.02
C LEU A 104 -13.20 7.08 -18.86
N GLU A 105 -13.13 7.78 -19.99
CA GLU A 105 -11.93 7.84 -20.81
C GLU A 105 -10.78 8.51 -20.06
N LYS A 106 -11.03 9.65 -19.40
CA LYS A 106 -10.02 10.34 -18.59
C LYS A 106 -9.55 9.49 -17.40
N ALA A 107 -10.45 8.77 -16.75
CA ALA A 107 -10.11 7.86 -15.65
C ALA A 107 -9.26 6.68 -16.13
N ARG A 108 -9.61 6.08 -17.28
CA ARG A 108 -8.83 5.01 -17.91
C ARG A 108 -7.44 5.48 -18.31
N LYS A 109 -7.35 6.64 -18.96
CA LYS A 109 -6.08 7.20 -19.38
C LYS A 109 -5.16 7.49 -18.19
N ARG A 110 -5.70 8.04 -17.11
CA ARG A 110 -4.93 8.23 -15.86
C ARG A 110 -4.52 6.90 -15.23
N ALA A 111 -5.38 5.89 -15.26
CA ALA A 111 -5.02 4.57 -14.74
C ALA A 111 -3.90 3.93 -15.57
N GLU A 112 -3.95 4.05 -16.90
CA GLU A 112 -2.87 3.62 -17.79
C GLU A 112 -1.58 4.41 -17.55
N GLU A 113 -1.65 5.74 -17.40
CA GLU A 113 -0.48 6.57 -17.06
C GLU A 113 0.14 6.16 -15.72
N ILE A 114 -0.66 5.87 -14.69
CA ILE A 114 -0.17 5.41 -13.38
C ILE A 114 0.47 4.02 -13.48
N ILE A 115 -0.15 3.09 -14.23
CA ILE A 115 0.42 1.75 -14.44
C ILE A 115 1.74 1.86 -15.21
N GLN A 116 1.76 2.66 -16.27
CA GLN A 116 2.95 2.86 -17.09
C GLN A 116 4.07 3.54 -16.29
N GLU A 117 3.75 4.53 -15.45
CA GLU A 117 4.72 5.16 -14.54
C GLU A 117 5.24 4.19 -13.46
N ALA A 118 4.39 3.28 -12.98
CA ALA A 118 4.80 2.22 -12.05
C ALA A 118 5.66 1.13 -12.72
N GLU A 119 5.44 0.85 -14.01
CA GLU A 119 6.26 -0.08 -14.80
C GLU A 119 7.57 0.57 -15.27
N ASP A 120 7.54 1.85 -15.63
CA ASP A 120 8.70 2.67 -16.02
C ASP A 120 9.53 3.13 -14.82
N MET A 121 8.98 3.08 -13.59
CA MET A 121 9.77 2.94 -12.36
C MET A 121 10.46 1.58 -12.41
N VAL A 122 11.54 1.55 -13.20
CA VAL A 122 12.49 0.46 -13.32
C VAL A 122 12.73 -0.12 -11.93
N PRO A 123 12.72 -1.46 -11.74
CA PRO A 123 13.04 -2.06 -10.45
C PRO A 123 14.26 -1.37 -9.89
N ASP A 124 14.14 -0.82 -8.68
CA ASP A 124 15.13 0.08 -8.11
C ASP A 124 16.53 -0.47 -8.41
N PRO A 125 17.47 0.32 -8.94
CA PRO A 125 18.81 -0.17 -9.28
C PRO A 125 19.49 -0.87 -8.09
N GLU A 126 19.06 -0.54 -6.88
CA GLU A 126 19.44 -1.20 -5.64
C GLU A 126 18.96 -2.67 -5.54
N VAL A 127 17.78 -3.01 -6.05
CA VAL A 127 17.26 -4.38 -6.11
C VAL A 127 18.09 -5.22 -7.08
N GLU A 128 18.43 -4.70 -8.25
CA GLU A 128 19.29 -5.41 -9.22
C GLU A 128 20.69 -5.65 -8.65
N ASP A 129 21.28 -4.65 -8.00
CA ASP A 129 22.55 -4.77 -7.29
C ASP A 129 22.49 -5.77 -6.13
N LEU A 130 21.38 -5.80 -5.38
CA LEU A 130 21.16 -6.75 -4.29
C LEU A 130 20.98 -8.18 -4.81
N GLU A 131 20.27 -8.37 -5.92
CA GLU A 131 20.14 -9.67 -6.57
C GLU A 131 21.48 -10.18 -7.10
N ALA A 132 22.27 -9.32 -7.75
CA ALA A 132 23.62 -9.66 -8.19
C ALA A 132 24.53 -10.06 -7.01
N LYS A 133 24.48 -9.33 -5.90
CA LYS A 133 25.21 -9.69 -4.66
C LYS A 133 24.74 -11.00 -4.07
N LYS A 134 23.42 -11.24 -4.02
CA LYS A 134 22.84 -12.50 -3.52
C LYS A 134 23.31 -13.69 -4.35
N ASP A 135 23.33 -13.56 -5.67
CA ASP A 135 23.74 -14.65 -6.56
C ASP A 135 25.26 -14.88 -6.50
N ALA A 136 26.06 -13.81 -6.36
CA ALA A 136 27.49 -13.93 -6.11
C ALA A 136 27.78 -14.65 -4.77
N LEU A 137 27.08 -14.25 -3.70
CA LEU A 137 27.26 -14.85 -2.37
C LEU A 137 26.84 -16.32 -2.34
N LYS A 138 25.75 -16.67 -3.03
CA LYS A 138 25.32 -18.07 -3.19
C LYS A 138 26.39 -18.91 -3.87
N LYS A 139 26.99 -18.39 -4.94
CA LYS A 139 28.06 -19.09 -5.65
C LYS A 139 29.29 -19.31 -4.76
N GLU A 140 29.66 -18.31 -3.97
CA GLU A 140 30.76 -18.42 -3.00
C GLU A 140 30.46 -19.47 -1.92
N ILE A 141 29.23 -19.53 -1.42
CA ILE A 141 28.79 -20.59 -0.48
C ILE A 141 28.92 -21.98 -1.13
N GLU A 142 28.45 -22.15 -2.37
CA GLU A 142 28.53 -23.43 -3.09
C GLU A 142 29.99 -23.86 -3.31
N ASP A 143 30.87 -22.92 -3.68
CA ASP A 143 32.31 -23.17 -3.84
C ASP A 143 32.96 -23.57 -2.50
N LEU A 144 32.65 -22.88 -1.39
CA LEU A 144 33.14 -23.23 -0.06
C LEU A 144 32.65 -24.60 0.42
N GLU A 145 31.38 -24.94 0.18
CA GLU A 145 30.83 -26.26 0.51
C GLU A 145 31.52 -27.36 -0.29
N ALA A 146 31.74 -27.14 -1.59
CA ALA A 146 32.46 -28.07 -2.44
C ALA A 146 33.91 -28.28 -1.95
N ASP A 147 34.59 -27.21 -1.56
CA ASP A 147 35.96 -27.29 -1.04
C ASP A 147 36.04 -27.96 0.34
N ALA A 148 35.08 -27.70 1.22
CA ALA A 148 34.94 -28.40 2.49
C ALA A 148 34.71 -29.90 2.27
N GLN A 149 33.89 -30.28 1.28
CA GLN A 149 33.63 -31.68 0.95
C GLN A 149 34.87 -32.36 0.37
N LYS A 150 35.60 -31.71 -0.56
CA LYS A 150 36.88 -32.21 -1.08
C LYS A 150 37.91 -32.40 0.04
N PHE A 151 38.03 -31.44 0.96
CA PHE A 151 38.93 -31.53 2.10
C PHE A 151 38.57 -32.72 3.00
N LYS A 152 37.27 -32.89 3.31
CA LYS A 152 36.77 -34.02 4.09
C LYS A 152 37.10 -35.36 3.44
N THR A 153 36.85 -35.51 2.14
CA THR A 153 37.18 -36.75 1.41
C THR A 153 38.69 -37.02 1.44
N ARG A 154 39.52 -36.00 1.19
CA ARG A 154 40.98 -36.14 1.22
C ARG A 154 41.48 -36.57 2.60
N LEU A 155 40.94 -35.98 3.67
CA LEU A 155 41.30 -36.36 5.04
C LEU A 155 40.86 -37.79 5.37
N GLN A 156 39.65 -38.18 4.94
CA GLN A 156 39.16 -39.54 5.11
C GLN A 156 40.05 -40.56 4.40
N THR A 157 40.47 -40.28 3.16
CA THR A 157 41.41 -41.14 2.43
C THR A 157 42.75 -41.23 3.16
N MET A 158 43.33 -40.10 3.58
CA MET A 158 44.60 -40.10 4.32
C MET A 158 44.54 -40.93 5.61
N LEU A 159 43.46 -40.80 6.38
CA LEU A 159 43.28 -41.58 7.60
C LEU A 159 43.08 -43.07 7.30
N LYS A 160 42.35 -43.40 6.23
CA LYS A 160 42.17 -44.79 5.78
C LYS A 160 43.49 -45.41 5.36
N ASP A 161 44.29 -44.69 4.58
CA ASP A 161 45.63 -45.12 4.16
C ASP A 161 46.55 -45.34 5.38
N GLN A 162 46.50 -44.46 6.39
CA GLN A 162 47.26 -44.63 7.63
C GLN A 162 46.82 -45.86 8.44
N ILE A 163 45.51 -46.16 8.47
CA ILE A 163 44.99 -47.37 9.11
C ILE A 163 45.46 -48.62 8.36
N ASP A 164 45.34 -48.63 7.03
CA ASP A 164 45.76 -49.78 6.21
C ASP A 164 47.27 -50.08 6.37
N ILE A 165 48.12 -49.05 6.52
CA ILE A 165 49.55 -49.22 6.82
C ILE A 165 49.75 -49.85 8.19
N LEU A 166 49.06 -49.37 9.23
CA LEU A 166 49.18 -49.92 10.58
C LEU A 166 48.71 -51.38 10.65
N ASP A 167 47.60 -51.71 9.99
CA ASP A 167 47.11 -53.10 9.92
C ASP A 167 48.08 -54.02 9.15
N SER A 168 48.75 -53.49 8.11
CA SER A 168 49.78 -54.24 7.39
C SER A 168 51.06 -54.44 8.19
N GLU A 169 51.43 -53.53 9.11
CA GLU A 169 52.60 -53.70 9.99
C GLU A 169 52.30 -54.58 11.21
N LEU A 170 51.03 -54.74 11.58
CA LEU A 170 50.59 -55.58 12.70
C LEU A 170 50.40 -57.07 12.31
N SER A 171 50.27 -57.35 11.02
CA SER A 171 50.18 -58.69 10.41
C SER A 171 51.54 -59.34 10.16
#